data_AF-A0AA38NX31-F1
#
_entry.id   AF-A0AA38NX31-F1
#
_cell.length_a   1.000
_cell.length_b   1.000
_cell.length_c   1.000
_cell.angle_alpha   90.00
_cell.angle_beta   90.00
_cell.angle_gamma   90.00
#
_symmetry.space_group_name_H-M   'P 1'
#
loop_
_entity.id
_entity.type
_entity.pdbx_description
1 polymer ?
#
loop_
_entity_poly.entity_id
_entity_poly.type
_entity_poly.pdbx_seq_one_letter_code
_entity_poly.pdbx_strand_id
1 'polypeptide(L)'
;ARSLYRWTLDILHRSRALPKIEYIAAHTGSTDAASLANHFADIVASKSQHDPLPPPFAPLPTFFMDSYMLFSPSHSYIETNISSHISTALVHQQTSDTSFRPSLTLMFPIHDNPCPPEHPYIRATSSYSALIQLYTRSSQLDTRMLRFLRLGNCTPWCTFGCNEIESVHHLFVHCPVFQNLRSES
;
A
#
# COMPACT_ATOMS: atom_id res chain seq x y z
N ALA A 1 15.04 19.51 0.31
CA ALA A 1 15.35 20.93 0.54
C ALA A 1 16.84 21.28 0.39
N ARG A 2 17.69 20.44 -0.22
CA ARG A 2 19.13 20.74 -0.36
C ARG A 2 19.39 21.87 -1.36
N SER A 3 18.60 21.91 -2.42
CA SER A 3 18.63 22.95 -3.45
C SER A 3 18.33 24.32 -2.87
N LEU A 4 17.32 24.44 -2.00
CA LEU A 4 16.95 25.67 -1.32
C LEU A 4 18.09 26.19 -0.45
N TYR A 5 18.73 25.34 0.35
CA TYR A 5 19.89 25.76 1.14
C TYR A 5 21.04 26.29 0.27
N ARG A 6 21.34 25.59 -0.84
CA ARG A 6 22.38 26.04 -1.77
C ARG A 6 22.03 27.37 -2.43
N TRP A 7 20.77 27.55 -2.79
CA TRP A 7 20.27 28.79 -3.35
C TRP A 7 20.38 29.95 -2.35
N THR A 8 19.93 29.74 -1.10
CA THR A 8 20.06 30.76 -0.04
C THR A 8 21.52 31.09 0.22
N LEU A 9 22.41 30.09 0.27
CA LEU A 9 23.83 30.32 0.40
C LEU A 9 24.39 31.13 -0.78
N ASP A 10 24.06 30.79 -2.03
CA ASP A 10 24.52 31.55 -3.19
C ASP A 10 24.04 33.01 -3.17
N ILE A 11 22.79 33.26 -2.76
CA ILE A 11 22.29 34.64 -2.55
C ILE A 11 23.14 35.37 -1.51
N LEU A 12 23.45 34.73 -0.38
CA LEU A 12 24.28 35.35 0.66
C LEU A 12 25.70 35.65 0.16
N HIS A 13 26.29 34.77 -0.64
CA HIS A 13 27.62 34.99 -1.23
C HIS A 13 27.64 36.11 -2.26
N ARG A 14 26.57 36.28 -3.04
CA ARG A 14 26.46 37.34 -4.07
C ARG A 14 25.99 38.69 -3.51
N SER A 15 25.50 38.71 -2.27
CA SER A 15 25.01 39.92 -1.64
C SER A 15 26.16 40.86 -1.31
N ARG A 16 26.08 42.12 -1.74
CA ARG A 16 27.12 43.14 -1.50
C ARG A 16 27.33 43.44 -0.01
N ALA A 17 26.29 43.25 0.80
CA ALA A 17 26.34 43.34 2.25
C ALA A 17 25.61 42.12 2.82
N LEU A 18 26.23 41.46 3.80
CA LEU A 18 25.62 40.31 4.44
C LEU A 18 24.39 40.79 5.23
N PRO A 19 23.18 40.29 4.94
CA PRO A 19 21.99 40.68 5.70
C PRO A 19 22.13 40.18 7.14
N LYS A 20 21.72 41.01 8.10
CA LYS A 20 21.60 40.59 9.49
C LYS A 20 20.37 39.68 9.61
N ILE A 21 20.61 38.40 9.92
CA ILE A 21 19.54 37.42 10.12
C ILE A 21 19.08 37.52 11.57
N GLU A 22 17.83 37.92 11.77
CA GLU A 22 17.21 38.05 13.09
C GLU A 22 15.97 37.17 13.17
N TYR A 23 15.76 36.55 14.33
CA TYR A 23 14.54 35.82 14.63
C TYR A 23 13.51 36.78 15.20
N ILE A 24 12.32 36.81 14.59
CA ILE A 24 11.17 37.59 15.06
C ILE A 24 10.07 36.60 15.45
N ALA A 25 9.64 36.64 16.71
CA ALA A 25 8.58 35.77 17.20
C ALA A 25 7.24 36.12 16.56
N ALA A 26 6.55 35.11 16.01
CA ALA A 26 5.20 35.25 15.49
C ALA A 26 4.16 35.30 16.62
N HIS A 27 2.95 35.78 16.30
CA HIS A 27 1.80 35.82 17.21
C HIS A 27 2.03 36.53 18.55
N THR A 28 2.88 37.56 18.54
CA THR A 28 3.06 38.45 19.70
C THR A 28 2.13 39.66 19.58
N GLY A 29 1.76 40.26 20.72
CA GLY A 29 1.04 41.54 20.76
C GLY A 29 1.93 42.77 20.52
N SER A 30 3.18 42.57 20.08
CA SER A 30 4.12 43.67 19.80
C SER A 30 3.75 44.39 18.52
N THR A 31 3.82 45.72 18.56
CA THR A 31 3.53 46.63 17.44
C THR A 31 4.79 47.24 16.84
N ASP A 32 5.96 46.70 17.18
CA ASP A 32 7.23 47.15 16.61
C ASP A 32 7.28 46.90 15.10
N ALA A 33 8.03 47.71 14.36
CA ALA A 33 8.09 47.63 12.90
C ALA A 33 8.46 46.22 12.38
N ALA A 34 9.36 45.53 13.06
CA ALA A 34 9.75 44.15 12.75
C ALA A 34 8.59 43.16 12.95
N SER A 35 7.84 43.29 14.04
CA SER A 35 6.66 42.47 14.36
C SER A 35 5.54 42.69 13.34
N LEU A 36 5.29 43.94 12.93
CA LEU A 36 4.31 44.28 11.89
C LEU A 36 4.70 43.71 10.51
N ALA A 37 5.98 43.82 10.13
CA ALA A 37 6.47 43.25 8.88
C ALA A 37 6.35 41.71 8.86
N ASN A 38 6.68 41.05 9.98
CA ASN A 38 6.51 39.61 10.12
C ASN A 38 5.03 39.19 10.01
N HIS A 39 4.13 39.93 10.67
CA HIS A 39 2.69 39.66 10.57
C HIS A 39 2.15 39.83 9.15
N PHE A 40 2.62 40.85 8.43
CA PHE A 40 2.27 41.04 7.02
C PHE A 40 2.75 39.88 6.14
N ALA A 41 4.01 39.45 6.31
CA ALA A 41 4.55 38.31 5.56
C ALA A 41 3.77 37.02 5.83
N ASP A 42 3.38 36.77 7.08
CA ASP A 42 2.58 35.62 7.50
C ASP A 42 1.18 35.61 6.86
N ILE A 43 0.52 36.79 6.80
CA ILE A 43 -0.76 36.94 6.11
C ILE A 43 -0.63 36.62 4.62
N VAL A 44 0.40 37.14 3.95
CA VAL A 44 0.63 36.92 2.52
C VAL A 44 0.90 35.44 2.23
N ALA A 45 1.78 34.82 3.03
CA ALA A 45 2.10 33.40 2.90
C ALA A 45 0.85 32.52 3.13
N SER A 46 0.06 32.81 4.16
CA SER A 46 -1.17 32.07 4.47
C SER A 46 -2.21 32.19 3.35
N LYS A 47 -2.41 33.39 2.81
CA LYS A 47 -3.33 33.61 1.67
C LYS A 47 -2.87 32.86 0.42
N SER A 48 -1.56 32.86 0.16
CA SER A 48 -0.98 32.18 -1.01
C SER A 48 -1.15 30.65 -1.01
N GLN A 49 -1.42 30.03 0.14
CA GLN A 49 -1.76 28.60 0.20
C GLN A 49 -3.15 28.31 -0.40
N HIS A 50 -4.04 29.31 -0.38
CA HIS A 50 -5.43 29.16 -0.81
C HIS A 50 -5.66 29.67 -2.23
N ASP A 51 -4.72 30.46 -2.76
CA ASP A 51 -4.68 30.85 -4.16
C ASP A 51 -3.95 29.76 -4.97
N PRO A 52 -4.64 28.99 -5.81
CA PRO A 52 -4.00 27.99 -6.65
C PRO A 52 -3.26 28.71 -7.77
N LEU A 53 -2.07 29.21 -7.47
CA LEU A 53 -1.14 29.60 -8.52
C LEU A 53 -0.83 28.34 -9.32
N PRO A 54 -1.06 28.35 -10.65
CA PRO A 54 -0.68 27.20 -11.47
C PRO A 54 0.80 26.93 -11.23
N PRO A 55 1.20 25.65 -11.01
CA PRO A 55 2.60 25.34 -10.83
C PRO A 55 3.35 25.89 -12.04
N PRO A 56 4.41 26.68 -11.82
CA PRO A 56 5.18 27.22 -12.93
C PRO A 56 5.64 26.09 -13.84
N PHE A 57 5.60 26.32 -15.15
CA PHE A 57 5.95 25.32 -16.15
C PHE A 57 7.30 24.67 -15.82
N ALA A 58 7.27 23.36 -15.59
CA ALA A 58 8.48 22.59 -15.36
C ALA A 58 9.26 22.43 -16.68
N PRO A 59 10.61 22.45 -16.63
CA PRO A 59 11.41 22.63 -15.43
C PRO A 59 11.54 24.12 -15.07
N LEU A 60 11.16 24.47 -13.84
CA LEU A 60 11.69 25.67 -13.21
C LEU A 60 13.22 25.59 -13.30
N PRO A 61 13.92 26.65 -13.73
CA PRO A 61 15.37 26.63 -13.75
C PRO A 61 15.86 26.62 -12.29
N THR A 62 16.05 25.42 -11.77
CA THR A 62 16.58 25.16 -10.44
C THR A 62 18.09 25.13 -10.56
N PHE A 63 18.69 26.31 -10.72
CA PHE A 63 20.14 26.51 -10.85
C PHE A 63 20.99 25.90 -9.70
N PHE A 64 20.33 25.40 -8.65
CA PHE A 64 20.95 24.84 -7.44
C PHE A 64 20.62 23.36 -7.20
N MET A 65 19.86 22.74 -8.10
CA MET A 65 19.71 21.28 -8.11
C MET A 65 20.99 20.62 -8.61
N ASP A 66 21.19 19.35 -8.24
CA ASP A 66 22.34 18.59 -8.71
C ASP A 66 22.25 18.31 -10.21
N SER A 67 23.41 18.17 -10.86
CA SER A 67 23.51 17.84 -12.29
C SER A 67 22.76 16.55 -12.66
N TYR A 68 22.67 15.62 -11.71
CA TYR A 68 21.93 14.37 -11.84
C TYR A 68 20.92 14.26 -10.72
N MET A 69 19.73 14.82 -10.94
CA MET A 69 18.62 14.76 -9.98
C MET A 69 17.57 13.75 -10.43
N LEU A 70 17.08 12.95 -9.47
CA LEU A 70 15.99 12.02 -9.74
C LEU A 70 14.70 12.78 -10.05
N PHE A 71 14.03 12.34 -11.11
CA PHE A 71 12.75 12.86 -11.57
C PHE A 71 11.77 11.71 -11.74
N SER A 72 10.55 11.88 -11.27
CA SER A 72 9.42 10.99 -11.50
C SER A 72 8.26 11.78 -12.10
N PRO A 73 7.57 11.30 -13.16
CA PRO A 73 6.42 11.99 -13.72
C PRO A 73 5.30 12.26 -12.70
N SER A 74 5.15 11.41 -11.69
CA SER A 74 4.12 11.55 -10.65
C SER A 74 4.51 12.47 -9.50
N HIS A 75 5.81 12.61 -9.21
CA HIS A 75 6.31 13.32 -8.03
C HIS A 75 7.28 14.47 -8.36
N SER A 76 7.49 14.75 -9.65
CA SER A 76 8.50 15.69 -10.14
C SER A 76 9.89 15.38 -9.59
N TYR A 77 10.64 16.40 -9.15
CA TYR A 77 12.01 16.24 -8.67
C TYR A 77 12.07 15.72 -7.23
N ILE A 78 12.88 14.68 -7.01
CA ILE A 78 13.01 14.00 -5.72
C ILE A 78 14.35 14.41 -5.10
N GLU A 79 14.30 15.29 -4.09
CA GLU A 79 15.52 15.79 -3.44
C GLU A 79 15.96 15.01 -2.21
N THR A 80 15.01 14.35 -1.53
CA THR A 80 15.19 13.78 -0.19
C THR A 80 14.61 12.39 -0.12
N ASN A 81 15.08 11.60 0.83
CA ASN A 81 14.57 10.25 1.10
C ASN A 81 14.58 9.34 -0.15
N ILE A 82 15.60 9.49 -1.00
CA ILE A 82 15.75 8.76 -2.27
C ILE A 82 15.60 7.24 -2.05
N SER A 83 16.26 6.69 -1.03
CA SER A 83 16.17 5.26 -0.70
C SER A 83 14.74 4.80 -0.38
N SER A 84 14.00 5.62 0.39
CA SER A 84 12.60 5.33 0.70
C SER A 84 11.72 5.43 -0.54
N HIS A 85 11.92 6.46 -1.38
CA HIS A 85 11.18 6.61 -2.63
C HIS A 85 11.42 5.44 -3.59
N ILE A 86 12.67 4.99 -3.74
CA ILE A 86 13.01 3.83 -4.58
C ILE A 86 12.36 2.57 -4.00
N SER A 87 12.45 2.35 -2.69
CA SER A 87 11.84 1.20 -2.03
C SER A 87 10.32 1.15 -2.27
N THR A 88 9.63 2.28 -2.08
CA THR A 88 8.19 2.39 -2.33
C THR A 88 7.85 2.16 -3.80
N ALA A 89 8.64 2.68 -4.73
CA ALA A 89 8.45 2.45 -6.16
C ALA A 89 8.61 0.96 -6.53
N LEU A 90 9.61 0.27 -5.98
CA LEU A 90 9.82 -1.16 -6.18
C LEU A 90 8.68 -2.00 -5.62
N VAL A 91 8.18 -1.66 -4.43
CA VAL A 91 7.01 -2.33 -3.84
C VAL A 91 5.77 -2.12 -4.70
N HIS A 92 5.52 -0.90 -5.19
CA HIS A 92 4.42 -0.64 -6.11
C HIS A 92 4.56 -1.43 -7.42
N GLN A 93 5.77 -1.53 -7.96
CA GLN A 93 6.03 -2.33 -9.15
C GLN A 93 5.76 -3.83 -8.91
N GLN A 94 6.20 -4.39 -7.79
CA GLN A 94 5.95 -5.80 -7.45
C GLN A 94 4.48 -6.08 -7.17
N THR A 95 3.79 -5.20 -6.45
CA THR A 95 2.36 -5.37 -6.12
C THR A 95 1.43 -5.15 -7.32
N SER A 96 1.85 -4.35 -8.31
CA SER A 96 1.10 -4.16 -9.55
C SER A 96 1.35 -5.26 -10.59
N ASP A 97 2.38 -6.09 -10.41
CA ASP A 97 2.64 -7.24 -11.25
C ASP A 97 1.58 -8.33 -11.00
N THR A 98 0.71 -8.55 -11.99
CA THR A 98 -0.32 -9.59 -11.95
C THR A 98 0.23 -11.02 -11.84
N SER A 99 1.52 -11.22 -12.13
CA SER A 99 2.21 -12.50 -11.96
C SER A 99 2.74 -12.69 -10.54
N PHE A 100 2.95 -11.61 -9.78
CA PHE A 100 3.33 -11.67 -8.39
C PHE A 100 2.12 -12.13 -7.56
N ARG A 101 2.24 -13.31 -6.95
CA ARG A 101 1.19 -13.93 -6.13
C ARG A 101 1.65 -13.98 -4.67
N PRO A 102 1.39 -12.92 -3.87
CA PRO A 102 1.77 -12.88 -2.45
C PRO A 102 1.26 -14.08 -1.66
N SER A 103 0.10 -14.62 -2.05
CA SER A 103 -0.50 -15.82 -1.45
C SER A 103 0.33 -17.09 -1.61
N LEU A 104 1.20 -17.18 -2.62
CA LEU A 104 2.12 -18.31 -2.81
C LEU A 104 3.46 -18.10 -2.10
N THR A 105 3.89 -16.85 -1.93
CA THR A 105 5.19 -16.51 -1.32
C THR A 105 5.10 -16.23 0.19
N LEU A 106 3.94 -15.81 0.69
CA LEU A 106 3.68 -15.43 2.08
C LEU A 106 2.71 -16.39 2.80
N MET A 107 2.15 -17.41 2.14
CA MET A 107 1.49 -18.49 2.87
C MET A 107 2.57 -19.24 3.65
N PHE A 108 2.54 -19.05 4.97
CA PHE A 108 3.25 -19.90 5.90
C PHE A 108 2.84 -21.37 5.72
N PRO A 109 3.76 -22.33 5.94
CA PRO A 109 3.47 -23.77 5.93
C PRO A 109 2.61 -24.23 7.13
N ILE A 110 1.76 -23.36 7.68
CA ILE A 110 0.85 -23.69 8.79
C ILE A 110 -0.20 -24.72 8.35
N HIS A 111 -0.49 -24.81 7.04
CA HIS A 111 -1.49 -25.74 6.50
C HIS A 111 -0.90 -26.86 5.63
N ASP A 112 0.38 -26.79 5.26
CA ASP A 112 0.99 -27.77 4.35
C ASP A 112 1.63 -28.98 5.07
N ASN A 113 1.60 -29.01 6.40
CA ASN A 113 1.94 -30.21 7.16
C ASN A 113 0.75 -30.67 8.01
N PRO A 114 -0.20 -31.43 7.45
CA PRO A 114 -1.13 -32.18 8.27
C PRO A 114 -0.35 -33.37 8.83
N CYS A 115 0.46 -33.15 9.88
CA CYS A 115 0.65 -34.25 10.81
C CYS A 115 -0.75 -34.50 11.39
N PRO A 116 -1.40 -35.64 11.10
CA PRO A 116 -2.70 -35.90 11.66
C PRO A 116 -2.54 -35.85 13.19
N PRO A 117 -3.40 -35.12 13.92
CA PRO A 117 -3.29 -35.05 15.37
C PRO A 117 -3.29 -36.48 15.93
N GLU A 118 -2.45 -36.75 16.94
CA GLU A 118 -2.29 -38.09 17.55
C GLU A 118 -3.61 -38.73 18.01
N HIS A 119 -4.68 -37.93 18.13
CA HIS A 119 -5.98 -38.35 18.62
C HIS A 119 -7.12 -37.82 17.73
N PRO A 120 -7.76 -38.66 16.90
CA PRO A 120 -8.92 -38.27 16.10
C PRO A 120 -10.19 -37.95 16.92
N TYR A 121 -10.17 -38.12 18.24
CA TYR A 121 -11.35 -38.04 19.12
C TYR A 121 -11.57 -36.69 19.83
N ILE A 122 -10.72 -35.67 19.63
CA ILE A 122 -10.89 -34.37 20.32
C ILE A 122 -11.88 -33.44 19.58
N ARG A 123 -12.26 -33.78 18.35
CA ARG A 123 -13.33 -33.08 17.63
C ARG A 123 -14.54 -34.00 17.52
N ALA A 124 -15.53 -33.81 18.39
CA ALA A 124 -16.86 -34.38 18.20
C ALA A 124 -17.32 -34.08 16.76
N THR A 125 -18.02 -35.01 16.09
CA THR A 125 -18.50 -34.85 14.71
C THR A 125 -19.24 -33.52 14.49
N SER A 126 -19.91 -33.02 15.54
CA SER A 126 -20.56 -31.70 15.60
C SER A 126 -19.60 -30.51 15.48
N SER A 127 -18.39 -30.59 16.03
CA SER A 127 -17.38 -29.53 15.93
C SER A 127 -16.78 -29.44 14.53
N TYR A 128 -16.63 -30.58 13.85
CA TYR A 128 -16.18 -30.63 12.46
C TYR A 128 -17.25 -30.09 11.51
N SER A 129 -18.52 -30.48 11.72
CA SER A 129 -19.63 -29.95 10.92
C SER A 129 -19.85 -28.45 11.16
N ALA A 130 -19.71 -27.96 12.40
CA ALA A 130 -19.76 -26.53 12.70
C ALA A 130 -18.65 -25.74 12.00
N LEU A 131 -17.44 -26.30 11.91
CA LEU A 131 -16.32 -25.69 11.18
C LEU A 131 -16.59 -25.63 9.67
N ILE A 132 -17.10 -26.72 9.08
CA ILE A 132 -17.48 -26.75 7.67
C ILE A 132 -18.57 -25.70 7.40
N GLN A 133 -19.60 -25.63 8.26
CA GLN A 133 -20.68 -24.66 8.14
C GLN A 133 -20.16 -23.21 8.27
N LEU A 134 -19.25 -22.96 9.21
CA LEU A 134 -18.63 -21.65 9.38
C LEU A 134 -17.86 -21.24 8.12
N TYR A 135 -16.96 -22.08 7.62
CA TYR A 135 -16.18 -21.79 6.42
C TYR A 135 -17.03 -21.71 5.15
N THR A 136 -18.10 -22.50 5.08
CA THR A 136 -19.08 -22.41 3.99
C THR A 136 -19.78 -21.04 4.01
N ARG A 137 -20.27 -20.60 5.18
CA ARG A 137 -20.95 -19.32 5.34
C ARG A 137 -20.03 -18.12 5.11
N SER A 138 -18.76 -18.23 5.49
CA SER A 138 -17.77 -17.17 5.24
C SER A 138 -17.16 -17.21 3.83
N SER A 139 -17.61 -18.12 2.95
CA SER A 139 -17.01 -18.32 1.61
C SER A 139 -15.49 -18.58 1.66
N GLN A 140 -15.05 -19.26 2.72
CA GLN A 140 -13.66 -19.61 2.98
C GLN A 140 -13.41 -21.12 2.94
N LEU A 141 -14.43 -21.94 2.71
CA LEU A 141 -14.25 -23.38 2.53
C LEU A 141 -13.30 -23.62 1.36
N ASP A 142 -12.23 -24.38 1.61
CA ASP A 142 -11.17 -24.59 0.63
C ASP A 142 -11.65 -25.49 -0.52
N THR A 143 -12.26 -24.87 -1.53
CA THR A 143 -12.71 -25.53 -2.76
C THR A 143 -11.74 -25.25 -3.89
N ARG A 144 -11.61 -26.15 -4.87
CA ARG A 144 -10.73 -25.91 -6.02
C ARG A 144 -11.09 -24.69 -6.83
N MET A 145 -12.36 -24.28 -6.89
CA MET A 145 -12.73 -22.99 -7.48
C MET A 145 -12.09 -21.82 -6.72
N LEU A 146 -12.18 -21.81 -5.39
CA LEU A 146 -11.56 -20.77 -4.57
C LEU A 146 -10.03 -20.82 -4.62
N ARG A 147 -9.42 -22.01 -4.68
CA ARG A 147 -7.97 -22.15 -4.87
C ARG A 147 -7.53 -21.69 -6.25
N PHE A 148 -8.29 -21.99 -7.30
CA PHE A 148 -8.03 -21.46 -8.64
C PHE A 148 -8.10 -19.94 -8.66
N LEU A 149 -9.13 -19.34 -8.06
CA LEU A 149 -9.27 -17.89 -8.00
C LEU A 149 -8.18 -17.21 -7.14
N ARG A 150 -7.76 -17.83 -6.03
CA ARG A 150 -6.79 -17.24 -5.08
C ARG A 150 -5.32 -17.51 -5.43
N LEU A 151 -5.03 -18.71 -5.90
CA LEU A 151 -3.67 -19.22 -6.09
C LEU A 151 -3.37 -19.53 -7.56
N GLY A 152 -4.39 -19.83 -8.37
CA GLY A 152 -4.28 -20.12 -9.80
C GLY A 152 -3.30 -21.23 -10.15
N ASN A 153 -3.05 -22.15 -9.21
CA ASN A 153 -2.11 -23.27 -9.32
C ASN A 153 -2.80 -24.62 -9.54
N CYS A 154 -4.13 -24.65 -9.54
CA CYS A 154 -4.95 -25.83 -9.76
C CYS A 154 -6.09 -25.52 -10.72
N THR A 155 -6.62 -26.54 -11.39
CA THR A 155 -7.81 -26.36 -12.22
C THR A 155 -9.07 -26.22 -11.35
N PRO A 156 -10.10 -25.47 -11.79
CA PRO A 156 -11.34 -25.31 -11.02
C PRO A 156 -12.23 -26.56 -11.00
N TRP A 157 -11.88 -27.59 -11.78
CA TRP A 157 -12.60 -28.87 -11.85
C TRP A 157 -12.59 -29.63 -10.53
N CYS A 158 -13.67 -30.37 -10.30
CA CYS A 158 -13.83 -31.26 -9.15
C CYS A 158 -12.66 -32.24 -8.99
N THR A 159 -12.05 -32.25 -7.80
CA THR A 159 -11.01 -33.19 -7.36
C THR A 159 -11.46 -34.64 -7.42
N PHE A 160 -12.76 -34.88 -7.25
CA PHE A 160 -13.36 -36.21 -7.19
C PHE A 160 -13.75 -36.75 -8.58
N GLY A 161 -13.31 -36.11 -9.67
CA GLY A 161 -13.47 -36.61 -11.04
C GLY A 161 -14.80 -36.24 -11.71
N CYS A 162 -15.53 -35.26 -11.17
CA CYS A 162 -16.77 -34.77 -11.79
C CYS A 162 -16.45 -33.75 -12.89
N ASN A 163 -17.25 -33.73 -13.96
CA ASN A 163 -17.13 -32.75 -15.03
C ASN A 163 -17.83 -31.42 -14.71
N GLU A 164 -17.68 -30.95 -13.47
CA GLU A 164 -18.23 -29.70 -12.97
C GLU A 164 -17.18 -28.95 -12.16
N ILE A 165 -17.41 -27.64 -11.99
CA ILE A 165 -16.58 -26.79 -11.16
C ILE A 165 -16.77 -27.15 -9.70
N GLU A 166 -15.67 -27.32 -8.98
CA GLU A 166 -15.67 -27.58 -7.55
C GLU A 166 -16.07 -26.32 -6.77
N SER A 167 -17.37 -26.09 -6.68
CA SER A 167 -17.96 -25.10 -5.79
C SER A 167 -18.50 -25.78 -4.53
N VAL A 168 -18.74 -24.97 -3.49
CA VAL A 168 -19.40 -25.43 -2.28
C VAL A 168 -20.76 -26.07 -2.61
N HIS A 169 -21.50 -25.46 -3.54
CA HIS A 169 -22.78 -25.99 -4.01
C HIS A 169 -22.62 -27.33 -4.72
N HIS A 170 -21.63 -27.46 -5.61
CA HIS A 170 -21.33 -28.73 -6.28
C HIS A 170 -21.04 -29.82 -5.25
N LEU A 171 -20.13 -29.59 -4.29
CA LEU A 171 -19.73 -30.58 -3.29
C LEU A 171 -20.91 -31.09 -2.45
N PHE A 172 -21.80 -30.21 -2.00
CA PHE A 172 -22.90 -30.58 -1.10
C PHE A 172 -24.23 -30.93 -1.80
N VAL A 173 -24.44 -30.51 -3.06
CA VAL A 173 -25.75 -30.63 -3.74
C VAL A 173 -25.70 -31.44 -5.04
N HIS A 174 -24.57 -31.50 -5.74
CA HIS A 174 -24.51 -32.15 -7.06
C HIS A 174 -23.53 -33.32 -7.13
N CYS A 175 -22.48 -33.31 -6.32
CA CYS A 175 -21.40 -34.28 -6.42
C CYS A 175 -21.91 -35.73 -6.23
N PRO A 176 -21.79 -36.60 -7.24
CA PRO A 176 -22.27 -37.99 -7.18
C PRO A 176 -21.52 -38.82 -6.13
N VAL A 177 -20.25 -38.49 -5.84
CA VAL A 177 -19.45 -39.18 -4.82
C VAL A 177 -20.10 -39.07 -3.43
N PHE A 178 -20.73 -37.93 -3.13
CA PHE A 178 -21.41 -37.69 -1.87
C PHE A 178 -22.93 -37.93 -1.95
N GLN A 179 -23.42 -38.59 -3.00
CA GLN A 179 -24.84 -38.89 -3.14
C GLN A 179 -25.34 -39.84 -2.05
N ASN A 180 -24.56 -40.88 -1.74
CA ASN A 180 -24.92 -41.87 -0.73
C ASN A 180 -25.06 -41.26 0.68
N LEU A 181 -24.18 -40.31 1.02
CA LEU A 181 -24.22 -39.61 2.30
C LEU A 181 -25.43 -38.67 2.46
N ARG A 182 -26.11 -38.34 1.35
CA ARG A 182 -27.31 -37.50 1.33
C ARG A 182 -28.59 -38.31 1.36
N SER A 183 -28.54 -39.56 0.92
CA SER A 183 -29.67 -40.49 1.00
C SER A 183 -29.80 -41.18 2.37
N GLU A 184 -28.76 -41.13 3.21
CA GLU A 184 -28.75 -41.71 4.57
C GLU A 184 -29.29 -40.76 5.67
N SER A 185 -29.84 -39.60 5.30
CA SER A 185 -30.45 -38.63 6.24
C SER A 185 -31.95 -38.83 6.41
#